data_AF-F9G270-F1
#
_entry.id   AF-F9G270-F1
#
_cell.length_a   1.000
_cell.length_b   1.000
_cell.length_c   1.000
_cell.angle_alpha   90.00
_cell.angle_beta   90.00
_cell.angle_gamma   90.00
#
_symmetry.space_group_name_H-M   'P 1'
#
loop_
_entity.id
_entity.type
_entity.pdbx_description
1 polymer ?
#
loop_
_entity_poly.entity_id
_entity_poly.type
_entity_poly.pdbx_seq_one_letter_code
_entity_poly.pdbx_strand_id
1 'polypeptide(L)'
;MKLLNVLALAGLATACAHDHDDKEWTKEELDELEQKWGYEWPFAGINTFAHLNHVKCLTEPTEPFDIAIVGAPFDTAVSYRPGARFGPRAIRSASARQTSMRGFNPRAGINPYQNWAKIVDCGDISITPIDNNIAREQMTQAFKQLGRRKTVSALAPKARLVTLGGDHSLALPALRALNEIHGKPIQVLHFDGGLIVPFVNYLVKNLINTSTTAHLDTWNPAAYPSWWGATQFTHGSMFWMANQEGLLSNSSSERSVHAGLRTRLSGNDFADNEDDTSQGWVRFTADDIDDLGTKGIIDGILKVLGTENPVYLSVDIDVLDPAFAPGTGTPEPGGWSTREFIRILRGLEGLNLVGADVVEVSPAYQNGGEETALAAAQVVYEIISSMVKRGLQDGGKEGNGGNAAAGKDELEDHKMNLLKFNERVERNYLNDFVYKVSFIGDIFLVMQPHVVSKERVCATGNGSREHSKAFESYGSQTYRTLVSSLGELRSGTEMVELRCLQLNTQSFISVRTIIG
;
A
#
# COMPACT_ATOMS: atom_id res chain seq x y z
N MET A 1 -32.72 -80.65 27.47
CA MET A 1 -32.63 -81.46 28.71
C MET A 1 -31.25 -81.20 29.34
N LYS A 2 -31.20 -80.49 30.48
CA LYS A 2 -30.00 -80.09 31.30
C LYS A 2 -28.89 -79.33 30.53
N LEU A 3 -28.45 -78.12 30.90
CA LEU A 3 -27.91 -77.55 32.15
C LEU A 3 -26.40 -77.80 32.42
N LEU A 4 -25.75 -76.68 32.79
CA LEU A 4 -24.45 -76.41 33.44
C LEU A 4 -23.31 -76.00 32.48
N ASN A 5 -22.70 -74.81 32.58
CA ASN A 5 -22.01 -74.11 33.71
C ASN A 5 -20.75 -74.87 34.19
N VAL A 6 -19.60 -74.26 34.46
CA VAL A 6 -19.16 -72.83 34.35
C VAL A 6 -17.86 -72.76 33.48
N LEU A 7 -16.91 -71.81 33.48
CA LEU A 7 -16.52 -70.68 34.36
C LEU A 7 -15.93 -69.52 33.51
N ALA A 8 -15.10 -68.66 34.11
CA ALA A 8 -14.63 -67.38 33.56
C ALA A 8 -13.10 -67.30 33.43
N LEU A 9 -12.64 -66.37 32.58
CA LEU A 9 -11.43 -65.58 32.83
C LEU A 9 -11.56 -64.21 32.13
N ALA A 10 -11.45 -63.13 32.89
CA ALA A 10 -11.54 -61.76 32.41
C ALA A 10 -10.19 -61.04 32.66
N GLY A 11 -9.79 -60.13 31.77
CA GLY A 11 -8.51 -59.43 31.91
C GLY A 11 -8.34 -58.28 30.93
N LEU A 12 -8.49 -57.05 31.44
CA LEU A 12 -7.79 -55.84 30.97
C LEU A 12 -7.91 -55.51 29.48
N ALA A 13 -9.11 -55.10 29.05
CA ALA A 13 -9.21 -54.00 28.09
C ALA A 13 -8.96 -52.69 28.87
N THR A 14 -7.71 -52.24 28.97
CA THR A 14 -7.36 -51.00 29.66
C THR A 14 -7.97 -49.81 28.94
N ALA A 15 -8.61 -48.91 29.70
CA ALA A 15 -9.26 -47.74 29.14
C ALA A 15 -8.23 -46.71 28.64
N CYS A 16 -8.13 -46.56 27.33
CA CYS A 16 -7.72 -45.29 26.70
C CYS A 16 -8.97 -44.45 26.42
N ALA A 17 -9.77 -44.20 27.47
CA ALA A 17 -10.75 -43.12 27.43
C ALA A 17 -9.95 -41.82 27.47
N HIS A 18 -9.71 -41.23 26.31
CA HIS A 18 -9.23 -39.86 26.24
C HIS A 18 -10.37 -38.97 26.72
N ASP A 19 -10.20 -38.44 27.93
CA ASP A 19 -11.06 -37.44 28.55
C ASP A 19 -10.90 -36.15 27.74
N HIS A 20 -11.71 -36.00 26.69
CA HIS A 20 -11.78 -34.80 25.87
C HIS A 20 -12.79 -33.85 26.51
N ASP A 21 -12.43 -32.57 26.64
CA ASP A 21 -13.34 -31.54 27.13
C ASP A 21 -14.55 -31.39 26.20
N ASP A 22 -15.65 -32.11 26.52
CA ASP A 22 -16.99 -31.94 25.92
C ASP A 22 -17.65 -30.60 26.32
N LYS A 23 -16.84 -29.55 26.53
CA LYS A 23 -17.32 -28.21 26.86
C LYS A 23 -17.81 -27.52 25.58
N GLU A 24 -19.12 -27.45 25.42
CA GLU A 24 -19.74 -26.48 24.51
C GLU A 24 -19.44 -25.06 24.99
N TRP A 25 -18.84 -24.24 24.13
CA TRP A 25 -18.48 -22.85 24.43
C TRP A 25 -19.65 -21.92 24.11
N THR A 26 -20.03 -21.07 25.07
CA THR A 26 -21.02 -20.01 24.82
C THR A 26 -20.43 -18.95 23.89
N LYS A 27 -21.30 -18.21 23.19
CA LYS A 27 -20.83 -17.12 22.33
C LYS A 27 -20.15 -16.04 23.17
N GLU A 28 -20.68 -15.76 24.35
CA GLU A 28 -20.17 -14.77 25.29
C GLU A 28 -18.75 -15.09 25.76
N GLU A 29 -18.42 -16.37 25.97
CA GLU A 29 -17.05 -16.81 26.28
C GLU A 29 -16.10 -16.68 25.07
N LEU A 30 -16.58 -16.97 23.86
CA LEU A 30 -15.79 -16.80 22.63
C LEU A 30 -15.52 -15.31 22.35
N ASP A 31 -16.54 -14.45 22.48
CA ASP A 31 -16.43 -12.99 22.37
C ASP A 31 -15.50 -12.42 23.49
N GLU A 32 -15.42 -13.05 24.67
CA GLU A 32 -14.46 -12.68 25.74
C GLU A 32 -13.03 -13.13 25.43
N LEU A 33 -12.83 -14.35 24.91
CA LEU A 33 -11.52 -14.84 24.48
C LEU A 33 -10.95 -14.00 23.34
N GLU A 34 -11.78 -13.64 22.35
CA GLU A 34 -11.42 -12.76 21.24
C GLU A 34 -10.96 -11.39 21.75
N GLN A 35 -11.68 -10.79 22.71
CA GLN A 35 -11.30 -9.51 23.33
C GLN A 35 -9.99 -9.58 24.14
N LYS A 36 -9.62 -10.75 24.67
CA LYS A 36 -8.37 -10.95 25.44
C LYS A 36 -7.17 -11.29 24.56
N TRP A 37 -7.38 -12.06 23.48
CA TRP A 37 -6.29 -12.74 22.77
C TRP A 37 -6.30 -12.54 21.25
N GLY A 38 -7.39 -12.08 20.64
CA GLY A 38 -7.48 -11.79 19.20
C GLY A 38 -6.75 -10.50 18.78
N TYR A 39 -6.37 -9.64 19.73
CA TYR A 39 -5.51 -8.49 19.43
C TYR A 39 -4.03 -8.90 19.34
N GLU A 40 -3.51 -8.89 18.11
CA GLU A 40 -2.08 -9.07 17.82
C GLU A 40 -1.33 -7.72 17.83
N TRP A 41 -0.11 -7.72 18.39
CA TRP A 41 0.82 -6.61 18.19
C TRP A 41 1.53 -6.71 16.83
N PRO A 42 1.99 -5.59 16.22
CA PRO A 42 2.78 -5.53 14.97
C PRO A 42 4.12 -6.31 14.88
N PHE A 43 4.38 -7.22 15.81
CA PHE A 43 5.57 -8.07 15.90
C PHE A 43 5.22 -9.51 16.34
N ALA A 44 3.93 -9.85 16.41
CA ALA A 44 3.39 -11.13 16.82
C ALA A 44 2.42 -11.66 15.76
N GLY A 45 1.89 -12.87 15.95
CA GLY A 45 0.79 -13.38 15.13
C GLY A 45 1.18 -14.08 13.83
N ILE A 46 0.18 -14.31 12.98
CA ILE A 46 0.37 -14.90 11.65
C ILE A 46 0.70 -13.77 10.66
N ASN A 47 1.84 -13.90 9.99
CA ASN A 47 2.41 -12.86 9.14
C ASN A 47 1.73 -12.78 7.74
N THR A 48 0.45 -12.40 7.73
CA THR A 48 -0.33 -12.02 6.54
C THR A 48 -0.11 -10.56 6.18
N PHE A 49 -0.55 -10.12 5.00
CA PHE A 49 -0.49 -8.71 4.65
C PHE A 49 -1.37 -7.89 5.60
N ALA A 50 -0.77 -6.93 6.30
CA ALA A 50 -1.41 -6.00 7.23
C ALA A 50 -2.30 -6.65 8.33
N HIS A 51 -1.95 -7.88 8.77
CA HIS A 51 -2.76 -8.72 9.67
C HIS A 51 -4.20 -8.96 9.15
N LEU A 52 -4.40 -9.00 7.82
CA LEU A 52 -5.69 -9.36 7.21
C LEU A 52 -5.97 -10.86 7.36
N ASN A 53 -7.26 -11.21 7.40
CA ASN A 53 -7.72 -12.59 7.47
C ASN A 53 -7.16 -13.40 6.28
N HIS A 54 -6.53 -14.55 6.59
CA HIS A 54 -6.05 -15.47 5.57
C HIS A 54 -7.14 -16.46 5.14
N VAL A 55 -7.32 -16.63 3.83
CA VAL A 55 -8.05 -17.76 3.25
C VAL A 55 -7.25 -18.32 2.08
N LYS A 56 -7.22 -19.63 1.88
CA LYS A 56 -6.61 -20.24 0.68
C LYS A 56 -7.57 -20.14 -0.51
N CYS A 57 -7.74 -18.94 -1.05
CA CYS A 57 -8.80 -18.64 -2.03
C CYS A 57 -8.81 -19.53 -3.29
N LEU A 58 -7.67 -20.11 -3.68
CA LEU A 58 -7.59 -21.04 -4.82
C LEU A 58 -8.18 -22.43 -4.50
N THR A 59 -8.19 -22.86 -3.24
CA THR A 59 -8.86 -24.10 -2.78
C THR A 59 -10.24 -23.85 -2.18
N GLU A 60 -10.53 -22.62 -1.75
CA GLU A 60 -11.84 -22.16 -1.24
C GLU A 60 -12.56 -21.29 -2.29
N PRO A 61 -13.20 -21.87 -3.32
CA PRO A 61 -13.79 -21.11 -4.44
C PRO A 61 -15.05 -20.31 -4.07
N THR A 62 -15.67 -20.61 -2.93
CA THR A 62 -16.90 -19.98 -2.44
C THR A 62 -16.67 -18.66 -1.70
N GLU A 63 -15.47 -18.44 -1.15
CA GLU A 63 -15.17 -17.27 -0.31
C GLU A 63 -15.21 -15.96 -1.14
N PRO A 64 -16.12 -15.02 -0.86
CA PRO A 64 -16.22 -13.76 -1.61
C PRO A 64 -15.26 -12.70 -1.04
N PHE A 65 -14.75 -11.83 -1.90
CA PHE A 65 -13.91 -10.69 -1.55
C PHE A 65 -14.08 -9.56 -2.59
N ASP A 66 -13.85 -8.31 -2.17
CA ASP A 66 -13.83 -7.16 -3.08
C ASP A 66 -12.42 -6.86 -3.59
N ILE A 67 -11.43 -7.09 -2.71
CA ILE A 67 -10.00 -6.99 -3.00
C ILE A 67 -9.30 -8.23 -2.42
N ALA A 68 -8.52 -8.94 -3.21
CA ALA A 68 -7.64 -10.01 -2.73
C ALA A 68 -6.17 -9.57 -2.79
N ILE A 69 -5.45 -9.77 -1.69
CA ILE A 69 -3.99 -9.74 -1.67
C ILE A 69 -3.52 -11.16 -2.03
N VAL A 70 -2.62 -11.32 -3.00
CA VAL A 70 -2.17 -12.64 -3.45
C VAL A 70 -0.68 -12.62 -3.77
N GLY A 71 0.09 -13.59 -3.27
CA GLY A 71 1.50 -13.72 -3.60
C GLY A 71 1.76 -14.52 -4.87
N ALA A 72 2.73 -14.10 -5.68
CA ALA A 72 3.19 -14.81 -6.87
C ALA A 72 4.69 -15.14 -6.78
N PRO A 73 5.10 -16.10 -5.92
CA PRO A 73 6.52 -16.38 -5.61
C PRO A 73 7.25 -17.08 -6.77
N PHE A 74 7.68 -16.31 -7.75
CA PHE A 74 8.34 -16.75 -8.98
C PHE A 74 9.50 -15.80 -9.33
N ASP A 75 10.62 -16.31 -9.84
CA ASP A 75 11.72 -15.46 -10.33
C ASP A 75 12.61 -16.15 -11.40
N THR A 76 12.06 -17.12 -12.14
CA THR A 76 12.84 -17.87 -13.14
C THR A 76 12.76 -17.27 -14.55
N ALA A 77 12.16 -16.09 -14.71
CA ALA A 77 12.17 -15.29 -15.93
C ALA A 77 13.15 -14.09 -15.86
N VAL A 78 13.83 -13.88 -14.71
CA VAL A 78 14.84 -12.81 -14.53
C VAL A 78 16.07 -12.96 -15.43
N SER A 79 16.67 -11.83 -15.80
CA SER A 79 17.88 -11.75 -16.63
C SER A 79 19.20 -11.69 -15.85
N TYR A 80 19.20 -11.20 -14.59
CA TYR A 80 20.43 -10.91 -13.83
C TYR A 80 20.48 -11.52 -12.43
N ARG A 81 19.68 -11.02 -11.47
CA ARG A 81 19.73 -11.45 -10.05
C ARG A 81 18.40 -12.07 -9.60
N PRO A 82 18.35 -13.39 -9.29
CA PRO A 82 17.16 -14.00 -8.72
C PRO A 82 17.00 -13.68 -7.21
N GLY A 83 15.84 -13.97 -6.66
CA GLY A 83 15.49 -13.76 -5.24
C GLY A 83 14.09 -13.17 -5.03
N ALA A 84 13.49 -12.59 -6.08
CA ALA A 84 12.13 -12.05 -6.03
C ALA A 84 11.07 -13.10 -5.67
N ARG A 85 11.33 -14.41 -5.83
CA ARG A 85 10.45 -15.48 -5.32
C ARG A 85 10.19 -15.41 -3.80
N PHE A 86 11.02 -14.70 -3.05
CA PHE A 86 10.84 -14.47 -1.61
C PHE A 86 10.16 -13.13 -1.26
N GLY A 87 9.99 -12.24 -2.25
CA GLY A 87 9.29 -10.95 -2.12
C GLY A 87 7.92 -11.02 -1.44
N PRO A 88 7.02 -11.95 -1.80
CA PRO A 88 5.68 -12.03 -1.23
C PRO A 88 5.65 -12.32 0.28
N ARG A 89 6.74 -12.88 0.84
CA ARG A 89 6.91 -13.07 2.28
C ARG A 89 7.47 -11.83 2.96
N ALA A 90 8.44 -11.17 2.33
CA ALA A 90 9.05 -9.96 2.89
C ALA A 90 8.07 -8.78 2.90
N ILE A 91 7.27 -8.60 1.84
CA ILE A 91 6.25 -7.53 1.78
C ILE A 91 5.20 -7.72 2.89
N ARG A 92 4.77 -8.96 3.16
CA ARG A 92 3.90 -9.26 4.32
C ARG A 92 4.57 -8.88 5.64
N SER A 93 5.81 -9.34 5.86
CA SER A 93 6.57 -9.02 7.08
C SER A 93 6.74 -7.52 7.33
N ALA A 94 7.10 -6.78 6.29
CA ALA A 94 7.22 -5.33 6.34
C ALA A 94 5.87 -4.61 6.55
N SER A 95 4.76 -5.23 6.13
CA SER A 95 3.41 -4.69 6.31
C SER A 95 2.86 -4.83 7.73
N ALA A 96 3.48 -5.59 8.65
CA ALA A 96 2.93 -5.85 10.00
C ALA A 96 2.66 -4.59 10.85
N ARG A 97 3.31 -3.45 10.53
CA ARG A 97 3.01 -2.14 11.15
C ARG A 97 1.70 -1.50 10.68
N GLN A 98 1.17 -1.97 9.55
CA GLN A 98 -0.16 -1.69 9.04
C GLN A 98 -1.10 -2.73 9.68
N THR A 99 -2.12 -2.27 10.39
CA THR A 99 -3.16 -3.15 10.96
C THR A 99 -4.52 -2.49 10.77
N SER A 100 -5.62 -3.22 10.93
CA SER A 100 -6.96 -2.62 10.91
C SER A 100 -7.10 -1.44 11.88
N MET A 101 -6.51 -1.53 13.09
CA MET A 101 -6.47 -0.46 14.10
C MET A 101 -5.59 0.74 13.70
N ARG A 102 -4.51 0.53 12.93
CA ARG A 102 -3.55 1.59 12.53
C ARG A 102 -3.57 1.93 11.04
N GLY A 103 -4.63 1.53 10.34
CA GLY A 103 -4.77 1.67 8.89
C GLY A 103 -5.26 3.04 8.40
N PHE A 104 -5.68 3.95 9.28
CA PHE A 104 -6.23 5.24 8.86
C PHE A 104 -5.20 6.07 8.07
N ASN A 105 -5.53 6.39 6.81
CA ASN A 105 -4.74 7.20 5.91
C ASN A 105 -5.18 8.68 6.03
N PRO A 106 -4.48 9.54 6.81
CA PRO A 106 -4.92 10.92 7.06
C PRO A 106 -4.90 11.79 5.80
N ARG A 107 -4.18 11.37 4.76
CA ARG A 107 -4.09 12.02 3.45
C ARG A 107 -5.25 11.60 2.54
N ALA A 108 -5.71 10.34 2.62
CA ALA A 108 -6.87 9.87 1.86
C ALA A 108 -8.21 10.25 2.51
N GLY A 109 -8.23 10.36 3.85
CA GLY A 109 -9.43 10.59 4.66
C GLY A 109 -10.16 9.31 5.10
N ILE A 110 -9.57 8.12 4.89
CA ILE A 110 -10.20 6.82 5.13
C ILE A 110 -9.25 5.83 5.81
N ASN A 111 -9.80 4.84 6.51
CA ASN A 111 -9.11 3.57 6.80
C ASN A 111 -9.55 2.56 5.73
N PRO A 112 -8.65 2.01 4.88
CA PRO A 112 -9.06 1.09 3.82
C PRO A 112 -9.42 -0.30 4.35
N TYR A 113 -8.82 -0.75 5.45
CA TYR A 113 -9.09 -2.06 6.06
C TYR A 113 -10.36 -2.09 6.93
N GLN A 114 -10.94 -0.92 7.22
CA GLN A 114 -12.18 -0.75 7.98
C GLN A 114 -13.15 0.10 7.15
N ASN A 115 -13.54 -0.42 5.99
CA ASN A 115 -14.37 0.27 5.01
C ASN A 115 -15.40 -0.67 4.36
N TRP A 116 -16.03 -0.23 3.27
CA TRP A 116 -17.00 -1.04 2.52
C TRP A 116 -16.42 -2.32 1.89
N ALA A 117 -15.11 -2.35 1.64
CA ALA A 117 -14.45 -3.43 0.90
C ALA A 117 -14.01 -4.56 1.85
N LYS A 118 -14.45 -5.79 1.57
CA LYS A 118 -13.88 -6.99 2.17
C LYS A 118 -12.53 -7.30 1.50
N ILE A 119 -11.45 -7.15 2.27
CA ILE A 119 -10.07 -7.42 1.85
C ILE A 119 -9.58 -8.71 2.51
N VAL A 120 -8.98 -9.62 1.74
CA VAL A 120 -8.55 -10.96 2.20
C VAL A 120 -7.11 -11.22 1.73
N ASP A 121 -6.27 -11.82 2.58
CA ASP A 121 -4.98 -12.40 2.14
C ASP A 121 -5.22 -13.81 1.62
N CYS A 122 -5.22 -13.95 0.29
CA CYS A 122 -5.50 -15.19 -0.40
C CYS A 122 -4.35 -16.22 -0.35
N GLY A 123 -3.25 -15.92 0.34
CA GLY A 123 -2.03 -16.72 0.32
C GLY A 123 -1.25 -16.55 -0.98
N ASP A 124 -0.57 -17.62 -1.40
CA ASP A 124 0.32 -17.61 -2.57
C ASP A 124 -0.19 -18.54 -3.67
N ILE A 125 0.04 -18.18 -4.93
CA ILE A 125 -0.14 -19.05 -6.08
C ILE A 125 0.93 -20.15 -6.02
N SER A 126 0.53 -21.42 -6.20
CA SER A 126 1.45 -22.55 -6.26
C SER A 126 2.12 -22.64 -7.64
N ILE A 127 3.16 -21.83 -7.85
CA ILE A 127 3.89 -21.72 -9.12
C ILE A 127 5.09 -22.69 -9.13
N THR A 128 5.33 -23.39 -10.24
CA THR A 128 6.52 -24.24 -10.39
C THR A 128 7.79 -23.40 -10.60
N PRO A 129 8.89 -23.66 -9.86
CA PRO A 129 10.18 -23.00 -10.04
C PRO A 129 11.08 -23.72 -11.06
N ILE A 130 10.51 -24.56 -11.94
CA ILE A 130 11.26 -25.49 -12.81
C ILE A 130 11.02 -25.23 -14.31
N ASP A 131 9.79 -24.87 -14.71
CA ASP A 131 9.41 -24.69 -16.11
C ASP A 131 8.59 -23.40 -16.27
N ASN A 132 9.14 -22.44 -17.03
CA ASN A 132 8.55 -21.12 -17.22
C ASN A 132 7.21 -21.16 -18.00
N ASN A 133 6.97 -22.15 -18.86
CA ASN A 133 5.70 -22.28 -19.58
C ASN A 133 4.60 -22.81 -18.68
N ILE A 134 4.90 -23.83 -17.86
CA ILE A 134 3.97 -24.36 -16.86
C ILE A 134 3.69 -23.29 -15.80
N ALA A 135 4.70 -22.57 -15.33
CA ALA A 135 4.54 -21.46 -14.38
C ALA A 135 3.63 -20.35 -14.92
N ARG A 136 3.88 -19.91 -16.16
CA ARG A 136 3.05 -18.91 -16.87
C ARG A 136 1.59 -19.36 -17.00
N GLU A 137 1.34 -20.64 -17.25
CA GLU A 137 -0.02 -21.18 -17.33
C GLU A 137 -0.68 -21.28 -15.94
N GLN A 138 0.04 -21.76 -14.92
CA GLN A 138 -0.45 -21.81 -13.53
C GLN A 138 -0.86 -20.41 -13.02
N MET A 139 -0.03 -19.39 -13.26
CA MET A 139 -0.36 -18.00 -12.96
C MET A 139 -1.61 -17.54 -13.74
N THR A 140 -1.67 -17.84 -15.05
CA THR A 140 -2.79 -17.42 -15.92
C THR A 140 -4.12 -18.03 -15.43
N GLN A 141 -4.15 -19.30 -15.04
CA GLN A 141 -5.34 -19.95 -14.49
C GLN A 141 -5.71 -19.41 -13.10
N ALA A 142 -4.73 -19.19 -12.22
CA ALA A 142 -4.96 -18.63 -10.89
C ALA A 142 -5.56 -17.22 -10.93
N PHE A 143 -5.01 -16.32 -11.76
CA PHE A 143 -5.56 -14.97 -11.93
C PHE A 143 -6.99 -15.01 -12.53
N LYS A 144 -7.27 -15.91 -13.47
CA LYS A 144 -8.63 -16.12 -14.01
C LYS A 144 -9.61 -16.63 -12.96
N GLN A 145 -9.20 -17.55 -12.08
CA GLN A 145 -10.05 -18.10 -11.00
C GLN A 145 -10.32 -17.07 -9.89
N LEU A 146 -9.34 -16.23 -9.56
CA LEU A 146 -9.47 -15.21 -8.51
C LEU A 146 -10.21 -13.96 -9.01
N GLY A 147 -9.87 -13.43 -10.19
CA GLY A 147 -10.52 -12.22 -10.74
C GLY A 147 -11.98 -12.42 -11.15
N ARG A 148 -12.42 -13.68 -11.30
CA ARG A 148 -13.84 -14.06 -11.49
C ARG A 148 -14.64 -14.20 -10.19
N ARG A 149 -14.05 -13.93 -9.02
CA ARG A 149 -14.76 -14.09 -7.74
C ARG A 149 -15.94 -13.13 -7.63
N LYS A 150 -17.03 -13.61 -7.03
CA LYS A 150 -18.15 -12.76 -6.64
C LYS A 150 -17.71 -11.82 -5.51
N THR A 151 -17.94 -10.54 -5.70
CA THR A 151 -17.72 -9.47 -4.73
C THR A 151 -18.78 -9.47 -3.63
N VAL A 152 -18.49 -8.77 -2.52
CA VAL A 152 -19.42 -8.59 -1.40
C VAL A 152 -20.20 -7.29 -1.57
N SER A 153 -19.55 -6.22 -2.00
CA SER A 153 -20.15 -4.89 -2.15
C SER A 153 -20.52 -4.58 -3.60
N ALA A 154 -21.67 -3.91 -3.81
CA ALA A 154 -22.05 -3.37 -5.11
C ALA A 154 -21.07 -2.29 -5.62
N LEU A 155 -20.32 -1.63 -4.72
CA LEU A 155 -19.28 -0.63 -5.04
C LEU A 155 -18.07 -1.23 -5.78
N ALA A 156 -18.00 -2.57 -5.87
CA ALA A 156 -17.10 -3.31 -6.72
C ALA A 156 -17.90 -4.37 -7.51
N PRO A 157 -18.34 -4.10 -8.75
CA PRO A 157 -19.01 -5.12 -9.57
C PRO A 157 -18.08 -6.24 -10.06
N LYS A 158 -16.76 -6.12 -9.83
CA LYS A 158 -15.73 -7.12 -10.12
C LYS A 158 -14.66 -7.11 -9.03
N ALA A 159 -14.15 -8.29 -8.68
CA ALA A 159 -13.10 -8.43 -7.68
C ALA A 159 -11.76 -7.91 -8.22
N ARG A 160 -11.02 -7.16 -7.39
CA ARG A 160 -9.70 -6.63 -7.73
C ARG A 160 -8.62 -7.50 -7.09
N LEU A 161 -7.52 -7.73 -7.81
CA LEU A 161 -6.35 -8.45 -7.30
C LEU A 161 -5.21 -7.46 -7.08
N VAL A 162 -4.55 -7.52 -5.93
CA VAL A 162 -3.32 -6.78 -5.63
C VAL A 162 -2.23 -7.81 -5.36
N THR A 163 -1.32 -7.96 -6.33
CA THR A 163 -0.35 -9.05 -6.34
C THR A 163 0.92 -8.63 -5.61
N LEU A 164 1.31 -9.39 -4.59
CA LEU A 164 2.65 -9.31 -4.02
C LEU A 164 3.56 -10.13 -4.94
N GLY A 165 4.41 -9.44 -5.67
CA GLY A 165 5.06 -9.97 -6.86
C GLY A 165 6.24 -10.90 -6.59
N GLY A 166 6.56 -11.65 -7.65
CA GLY A 166 7.87 -12.21 -7.90
C GLY A 166 8.60 -11.34 -8.93
N ASP A 167 9.19 -11.94 -9.96
CA ASP A 167 9.68 -11.21 -11.13
C ASP A 167 8.56 -10.57 -11.97
N HIS A 168 8.89 -9.56 -12.78
CA HIS A 168 7.89 -8.76 -13.51
C HIS A 168 7.06 -9.57 -14.53
N SER A 169 7.50 -10.78 -14.92
CA SER A 169 6.84 -11.57 -15.97
C SER A 169 5.38 -11.96 -15.65
N LEU A 170 4.98 -11.87 -14.37
CA LEU A 170 3.62 -12.13 -13.89
C LEU A 170 2.54 -11.17 -14.45
N ALA A 171 2.94 -10.00 -14.94
CA ALA A 171 2.02 -9.02 -15.53
C ALA A 171 1.27 -9.58 -16.77
N LEU A 172 1.92 -10.42 -17.59
CA LEU A 172 1.29 -11.04 -18.77
C LEU A 172 0.18 -12.05 -18.39
N PRO A 173 0.40 -13.03 -17.48
CA PRO A 173 -0.66 -13.83 -16.88
C PRO A 173 -1.83 -13.01 -16.30
N ALA A 174 -1.56 -11.88 -15.62
CA ALA A 174 -2.59 -11.02 -15.07
C ALA A 174 -3.39 -10.30 -16.17
N LEU A 175 -2.73 -9.75 -17.19
CA LEU A 175 -3.37 -9.11 -18.35
C LEU A 175 -4.24 -10.10 -19.14
N ARG A 176 -3.81 -11.36 -19.33
CA ARG A 176 -4.65 -12.41 -19.95
C ARG A 176 -5.94 -12.64 -19.16
N ALA A 177 -5.87 -12.63 -17.84
CA ALA A 177 -7.06 -12.78 -17.00
C ALA A 177 -7.96 -11.56 -17.08
N LEU A 178 -7.41 -10.35 -16.95
CA LEU A 178 -8.17 -9.10 -16.99
C LEU A 178 -8.84 -8.84 -18.35
N ASN A 179 -8.17 -9.14 -19.46
CA ASN A 179 -8.76 -9.06 -20.80
C ASN A 179 -9.99 -9.99 -20.91
N GLU A 180 -9.89 -11.25 -20.48
CA GLU A 180 -11.01 -12.21 -20.47
C GLU A 180 -12.14 -11.81 -19.49
N ILE A 181 -11.82 -11.15 -18.38
CA ILE A 181 -12.79 -10.66 -17.38
C ILE A 181 -13.47 -9.35 -17.84
N HIS A 182 -12.82 -8.51 -18.64
CA HIS A 182 -13.34 -7.23 -19.10
C HIS A 182 -13.88 -7.25 -20.53
N GLY A 183 -13.56 -8.26 -21.34
CA GLY A 183 -13.97 -8.36 -22.74
C GLY A 183 -13.34 -7.33 -23.67
N LYS A 184 -12.28 -6.64 -23.21
CA LYS A 184 -11.51 -5.67 -24.00
C LYS A 184 -10.05 -5.58 -23.53
N PRO A 185 -9.14 -5.03 -24.35
CA PRO A 185 -7.78 -4.71 -23.93
C PRO A 185 -7.72 -3.75 -22.73
N ILE A 186 -6.63 -3.85 -21.97
CA ILE A 186 -6.43 -3.13 -20.70
C ILE A 186 -5.34 -2.07 -20.90
N GLN A 187 -5.54 -0.87 -20.35
CA GLN A 187 -4.47 0.13 -20.29
C GLN A 187 -3.55 -0.19 -19.12
N VAL A 188 -2.24 -0.14 -19.33
CA VAL A 188 -1.26 -0.36 -18.27
C VAL A 188 -0.68 0.98 -17.84
N LEU A 189 -0.56 1.16 -16.54
CA LEU A 189 0.38 2.10 -15.93
C LEU A 189 1.52 1.28 -15.34
N HIS A 190 2.70 1.40 -15.93
CA HIS A 190 3.92 0.72 -15.55
C HIS A 190 4.87 1.71 -14.88
N PHE A 191 5.37 1.36 -13.69
CA PHE A 191 6.43 2.09 -12.99
C PHE A 191 7.68 1.23 -12.92
N ASP A 192 8.81 1.75 -13.40
CA ASP A 192 10.04 1.00 -13.66
C ASP A 192 11.28 1.90 -13.64
N GLY A 193 12.47 1.36 -13.30
CA GLY A 193 13.75 2.06 -13.37
C GLY A 193 14.93 1.31 -14.02
N GLY A 194 14.78 0.07 -14.48
CA GLY A 194 15.89 -0.89 -14.61
C GLY A 194 16.92 -0.67 -15.73
N LEU A 195 18.16 -1.13 -15.50
CA LEU A 195 19.25 -1.27 -16.47
C LEU A 195 20.17 -2.45 -16.11
N ILE A 196 20.87 -2.97 -17.12
CA ILE A 196 22.00 -3.89 -16.97
C ILE A 196 23.25 -3.33 -17.66
N VAL A 197 24.41 -3.52 -17.01
CA VAL A 197 25.69 -2.94 -17.42
C VAL A 197 26.34 -3.78 -18.54
N PRO A 198 26.85 -3.17 -19.63
CA PRO A 198 27.57 -3.89 -20.67
C PRO A 198 28.90 -4.46 -20.16
N PHE A 199 29.02 -5.78 -20.11
CA PHE A 199 30.31 -6.44 -19.91
C PHE A 199 31.09 -6.45 -21.24
N VAL A 200 31.85 -5.37 -21.48
CA VAL A 200 32.51 -5.10 -22.76
C VAL A 200 33.57 -6.15 -23.08
N ASN A 201 33.37 -6.93 -24.15
CA ASN A 201 34.43 -7.76 -24.74
C ASN A 201 34.97 -7.10 -26.03
N TYR A 202 35.96 -6.21 -25.85
CA TYR A 202 36.51 -5.32 -26.87
C TYR A 202 37.40 -6.04 -27.90
N LEU A 203 36.84 -6.91 -28.76
CA LEU A 203 37.58 -7.44 -29.93
C LEU A 203 36.77 -8.03 -31.11
N VAL A 204 35.43 -8.12 -31.08
CA VAL A 204 34.63 -8.66 -32.21
C VAL A 204 33.60 -7.63 -32.70
N LYS A 205 34.05 -6.68 -33.52
CA LYS A 205 33.30 -5.46 -33.85
C LYS A 205 32.36 -5.56 -35.07
N ASN A 206 31.78 -6.74 -35.35
CA ASN A 206 31.07 -6.97 -36.63
C ASN A 206 30.02 -8.12 -36.66
N LEU A 207 29.55 -8.67 -35.52
CA LEU A 207 28.67 -9.86 -35.56
C LEU A 207 27.67 -10.07 -34.40
N ILE A 208 27.62 -9.20 -33.38
CA ILE A 208 26.65 -9.34 -32.28
C ILE A 208 26.11 -7.96 -31.90
N ASN A 209 24.80 -7.75 -32.08
CA ASN A 209 24.08 -6.67 -31.41
C ASN A 209 23.91 -7.08 -29.94
N THR A 210 24.73 -6.53 -29.05
CA THR A 210 24.61 -6.79 -27.61
C THR A 210 23.50 -5.93 -27.02
N SER A 211 22.30 -6.49 -26.88
CA SER A 211 21.30 -5.90 -25.99
C SER A 211 21.76 -6.02 -24.54
N THR A 212 21.55 -4.95 -23.78
CA THR A 212 21.72 -4.91 -22.32
C THR A 212 20.40 -4.52 -21.71
N THR A 213 19.85 -5.42 -20.89
CA THR A 213 18.42 -5.49 -20.56
C THR A 213 18.02 -4.46 -19.50
N ALA A 214 17.09 -3.59 -19.87
CA ALA A 214 16.84 -2.31 -19.19
C ALA A 214 15.41 -1.85 -19.51
N HIS A 215 14.56 -1.68 -18.50
CA HIS A 215 13.18 -2.20 -18.63
C HIS A 215 12.15 -1.20 -19.20
N LEU A 216 11.91 -1.32 -20.50
CA LEU A 216 10.62 -0.95 -21.13
C LEU A 216 9.62 -2.11 -21.08
N ASP A 217 10.13 -3.34 -20.93
CA ASP A 217 9.45 -4.65 -20.91
C ASP A 217 8.55 -5.00 -22.10
N THR A 218 8.60 -4.11 -23.08
CA THR A 218 8.17 -4.23 -24.47
C THR A 218 9.28 -4.74 -25.39
N TRP A 219 10.40 -5.25 -24.86
CA TRP A 219 11.48 -5.80 -25.67
C TRP A 219 11.03 -7.03 -26.48
N ASN A 220 11.26 -6.98 -27.79
CA ASN A 220 11.16 -8.16 -28.65
C ASN A 220 12.18 -9.23 -28.19
N PRO A 221 11.77 -10.47 -27.86
CA PRO A 221 12.69 -11.51 -27.40
C PRO A 221 13.86 -11.84 -28.34
N ALA A 222 13.74 -11.52 -29.64
CA ALA A 222 14.81 -11.67 -30.61
C ALA A 222 15.97 -10.66 -30.43
N ALA A 223 15.80 -9.61 -29.61
CA ALA A 223 16.85 -8.66 -29.25
C ALA A 223 17.86 -9.24 -28.24
N TYR A 224 17.47 -10.25 -27.45
CA TYR A 224 18.37 -10.86 -26.46
C TYR A 224 19.45 -11.71 -27.14
N PRO A 225 20.75 -11.41 -26.94
CA PRO A 225 21.84 -12.08 -27.66
C PRO A 225 22.09 -13.49 -27.11
N SER A 226 21.48 -14.51 -27.71
CA SER A 226 21.80 -15.92 -27.43
C SER A 226 22.06 -16.72 -28.71
N TRP A 227 23.26 -17.31 -28.80
CA TRP A 227 23.63 -18.25 -29.87
C TRP A 227 22.76 -19.52 -29.89
N TRP A 228 22.22 -19.92 -28.74
CA TRP A 228 21.38 -21.11 -28.60
C TRP A 228 19.88 -20.80 -28.62
N GLY A 229 19.51 -19.54 -28.84
CA GLY A 229 18.15 -19.04 -28.57
C GLY A 229 17.85 -18.89 -27.08
N ALA A 230 16.64 -18.44 -26.77
CA ALA A 230 16.13 -18.27 -25.41
C ALA A 230 14.61 -18.54 -25.38
N THR A 231 14.03 -18.63 -24.17
CA THR A 231 12.57 -18.53 -24.01
C THR A 231 12.10 -17.13 -24.41
N GLN A 232 10.93 -17.03 -25.05
CA GLN A 232 10.31 -15.72 -25.32
C GLN A 232 9.75 -15.06 -24.05
N PHE A 233 9.44 -15.84 -23.02
CA PHE A 233 8.92 -15.36 -21.75
C PHE A 233 10.07 -15.10 -20.77
N THR A 234 10.46 -13.83 -20.66
CA THR A 234 11.37 -13.26 -19.66
C THR A 234 10.63 -12.18 -18.86
N HIS A 235 11.22 -11.69 -17.77
CA HIS A 235 10.71 -10.51 -17.07
C HIS A 235 10.86 -9.21 -17.87
N GLY A 236 11.60 -9.21 -18.99
CA GLY A 236 11.82 -8.03 -19.83
C GLY A 236 11.04 -8.04 -21.15
N SER A 237 10.15 -9.00 -21.39
CA SER A 237 9.44 -9.16 -22.68
C SER A 237 7.94 -9.40 -22.54
N MET A 238 7.39 -9.36 -21.32
CA MET A 238 6.02 -9.77 -21.07
C MET A 238 4.99 -8.75 -21.59
N PHE A 239 5.32 -7.45 -21.67
CA PHE A 239 4.46 -6.48 -22.36
C PHE A 239 4.57 -6.57 -23.89
N TRP A 240 5.74 -6.95 -24.44
CA TRP A 240 5.84 -7.28 -25.87
C TRP A 240 4.90 -8.44 -26.21
N MET A 241 4.95 -9.52 -25.43
CA MET A 241 4.03 -10.66 -25.58
C MET A 241 2.57 -10.22 -25.41
N ALA A 242 2.27 -9.35 -24.44
CA ALA A 242 0.91 -8.84 -24.22
C ALA A 242 0.38 -8.01 -25.41
N ASN A 243 1.24 -7.26 -26.08
CA ASN A 243 0.91 -6.57 -27.33
C ASN A 243 0.68 -7.57 -28.49
N GLN A 244 1.58 -8.55 -28.69
CA GLN A 244 1.39 -9.58 -29.73
C GLN A 244 0.11 -10.41 -29.51
N GLU A 245 -0.32 -10.59 -28.26
CA GLU A 245 -1.56 -11.29 -27.88
C GLU A 245 -2.82 -10.39 -27.89
N GLY A 246 -2.69 -9.10 -28.22
CA GLY A 246 -3.82 -8.15 -28.27
C GLY A 246 -4.44 -7.83 -26.91
N LEU A 247 -3.65 -7.94 -25.83
CA LEU A 247 -4.08 -7.67 -24.46
C LEU A 247 -4.03 -6.17 -24.11
N LEU A 248 -3.17 -5.42 -24.81
CA LEU A 248 -3.01 -3.96 -24.74
C LEU A 248 -3.81 -3.29 -25.86
N SER A 249 -4.18 -2.01 -25.70
CA SER A 249 -5.00 -1.30 -26.71
C SER A 249 -4.12 -0.56 -27.71
N ASN A 250 -4.17 -0.98 -28.98
CA ASN A 250 -3.45 -0.34 -30.09
C ASN A 250 -4.10 1.00 -30.53
N SER A 251 -5.07 1.52 -29.76
CA SER A 251 -5.70 2.81 -30.04
C SER A 251 -4.85 3.97 -29.54
N SER A 252 -4.65 5.00 -30.38
CA SER A 252 -3.99 6.24 -29.98
C SER A 252 -4.74 7.02 -28.88
N SER A 253 -5.99 6.65 -28.57
CA SER A 253 -6.82 7.18 -27.48
C SER A 253 -6.82 6.33 -26.20
N GLU A 254 -6.23 5.14 -26.19
CA GLU A 254 -6.21 4.21 -25.04
C GLU A 254 -4.79 3.67 -24.80
N ARG A 255 -3.78 4.54 -24.91
CA ARG A 255 -2.37 4.15 -24.79
C ARG A 255 -2.00 3.78 -23.35
N SER A 256 -1.02 2.88 -23.21
CA SER A 256 -0.39 2.56 -21.92
C SER A 256 0.72 3.57 -21.59
N VAL A 257 1.16 3.59 -20.34
CA VAL A 257 2.14 4.55 -19.82
C VAL A 257 3.26 3.83 -19.06
N HIS A 258 4.51 4.16 -19.38
CA HIS A 258 5.70 3.88 -18.55
C HIS A 258 6.09 5.15 -17.79
N ALA A 259 6.57 5.03 -16.55
CA ALA A 259 6.94 6.17 -15.72
C ALA A 259 8.10 5.86 -14.75
N GLY A 260 9.12 6.73 -14.72
CA GLY A 260 10.35 6.57 -13.91
C GLY A 260 11.56 6.01 -14.67
N LEU A 261 11.40 5.81 -15.98
CA LEU A 261 12.38 5.17 -16.85
C LEU A 261 13.73 5.89 -16.88
N ARG A 262 14.81 5.14 -16.65
CA ARG A 262 16.22 5.59 -16.79
C ARG A 262 17.14 4.53 -17.42
N THR A 263 16.52 3.56 -18.09
CA THR A 263 17.13 2.54 -18.95
C THR A 263 18.14 3.12 -19.96
N ARG A 264 19.22 2.38 -20.25
CA ARG A 264 20.03 2.60 -21.46
C ARG A 264 19.52 1.67 -22.55
N LEU A 265 19.25 2.26 -23.70
CA LEU A 265 18.84 1.54 -24.90
C LEU A 265 20.00 0.68 -25.46
N SER A 266 19.63 -0.32 -26.24
CA SER A 266 20.55 -1.16 -27.01
C SER A 266 21.06 -0.46 -28.26
N GLY A 267 22.14 -0.97 -28.85
CA GLY A 267 22.66 -0.47 -30.11
C GLY A 267 23.34 0.90 -29.98
N ASN A 268 22.96 1.85 -30.85
CA ASN A 268 23.60 3.16 -30.97
C ASN A 268 22.66 4.28 -31.46
N ASP A 269 21.35 4.08 -31.30
CA ASP A 269 20.29 5.00 -31.73
C ASP A 269 19.10 4.91 -30.74
N PHE A 270 17.88 5.19 -31.19
CA PHE A 270 16.66 5.17 -30.36
C PHE A 270 15.71 4.01 -30.71
N ALA A 271 16.17 2.95 -31.40
CA ALA A 271 15.31 1.89 -31.93
C ALA A 271 14.36 1.27 -30.89
N ASP A 272 14.81 0.99 -29.67
CA ASP A 272 13.94 0.40 -28.62
C ASP A 272 12.81 1.38 -28.19
N ASN A 273 13.12 2.68 -28.14
CA ASN A 273 12.14 3.74 -27.87
C ASN A 273 11.14 3.89 -29.03
N GLU A 274 11.59 3.71 -30.27
CA GLU A 274 10.73 3.76 -31.45
C GLU A 274 9.81 2.53 -31.54
N ASP A 275 10.32 1.34 -31.23
CA ASP A 275 9.55 0.10 -31.14
C ASP A 275 8.49 0.21 -30.03
N ASP A 276 8.86 0.59 -28.80
CA ASP A 276 7.93 0.82 -27.69
C ASP A 276 6.83 1.86 -28.00
N THR A 277 7.18 2.94 -28.72
CA THR A 277 6.18 3.90 -29.21
C THR A 277 5.27 3.29 -30.28
N SER A 278 5.78 2.43 -31.16
CA SER A 278 4.96 1.70 -32.14
C SER A 278 4.00 0.70 -31.48
N GLN A 279 4.38 0.16 -30.31
CA GLN A 279 3.56 -0.70 -29.46
C GLN A 279 2.54 0.08 -28.61
N GLY A 280 2.45 1.41 -28.77
CA GLY A 280 1.39 2.23 -28.17
C GLY A 280 1.70 2.79 -26.79
N TRP A 281 2.96 2.85 -26.36
CA TRP A 281 3.32 3.36 -25.04
C TRP A 281 3.67 4.86 -25.06
N VAL A 282 3.40 5.53 -23.93
CA VAL A 282 3.87 6.88 -23.61
C VAL A 282 4.83 6.78 -22.44
N ARG A 283 6.00 7.40 -22.55
CA ARG A 283 7.07 7.32 -21.55
C ARG A 283 7.19 8.63 -20.77
N PHE A 284 7.33 8.52 -19.46
CA PHE A 284 7.87 9.56 -18.58
C PHE A 284 9.18 9.03 -17.98
N THR A 285 10.27 9.80 -18.10
CA THR A 285 11.59 9.40 -17.60
C THR A 285 11.70 9.61 -16.08
N ALA A 286 12.80 9.16 -15.48
CA ALA A 286 13.16 9.58 -14.12
C ALA A 286 13.40 11.10 -14.08
N ASP A 287 14.27 11.60 -14.97
CA ASP A 287 14.75 12.98 -15.10
C ASP A 287 13.62 13.99 -15.36
N ASP A 288 12.51 13.58 -16.01
CA ASP A 288 11.32 14.41 -16.23
C ASP A 288 10.78 15.04 -14.93
N ILE A 289 11.08 14.43 -13.77
CA ILE A 289 10.66 14.93 -12.45
C ILE A 289 11.35 16.24 -12.05
N ASP A 290 12.55 16.55 -12.56
CA ASP A 290 13.28 17.78 -12.24
C ASP A 290 12.66 18.99 -12.94
N ASP A 291 12.24 18.84 -14.20
CA ASP A 291 11.57 19.90 -14.97
C ASP A 291 10.05 20.01 -14.66
N LEU A 292 9.36 18.87 -14.53
CA LEU A 292 7.89 18.82 -14.40
C LEU A 292 7.41 18.77 -12.94
N GLY A 293 8.27 18.31 -12.02
CA GLY A 293 7.89 17.94 -10.66
C GLY A 293 6.91 16.76 -10.60
N THR A 294 6.74 16.18 -9.40
CA THR A 294 5.73 15.14 -9.15
C THR A 294 4.33 15.50 -9.67
N LYS A 295 3.95 16.79 -9.68
CA LYS A 295 2.65 17.25 -10.21
C LYS A 295 2.56 17.10 -11.73
N GLY A 296 3.56 17.52 -12.50
CA GLY A 296 3.51 17.42 -13.96
C GLY A 296 3.51 15.97 -14.43
N ILE A 297 4.21 15.08 -13.72
CA ILE A 297 4.13 13.62 -13.92
C ILE A 297 2.69 13.12 -13.68
N ILE A 298 2.06 13.47 -12.54
CA ILE A 298 0.65 13.10 -12.25
C ILE A 298 -0.31 13.62 -13.35
N ASP A 299 -0.21 14.91 -13.68
CA ASP A 299 -1.07 15.54 -14.71
C ASP A 299 -0.88 14.86 -16.08
N GLY A 300 0.36 14.50 -16.43
CA GLY A 300 0.72 13.82 -17.66
C GLY A 300 0.15 12.40 -17.75
N ILE A 301 0.33 11.60 -16.70
CA ILE A 301 -0.22 10.23 -16.61
C ILE A 301 -1.75 10.25 -16.73
N LEU A 302 -2.43 11.11 -15.95
CA LEU A 302 -3.89 11.25 -16.00
C LEU A 302 -4.41 11.71 -17.36
N LYS A 303 -3.64 12.53 -18.10
CA LYS A 303 -3.97 12.99 -19.45
C LYS A 303 -3.89 11.88 -20.50
N VAL A 304 -3.08 10.84 -20.29
CA VAL A 304 -2.98 9.68 -21.22
C VAL A 304 -3.99 8.60 -20.88
N LEU A 305 -4.16 8.28 -19.60
CA LEU A 305 -5.01 7.17 -19.14
C LEU A 305 -6.49 7.55 -18.99
N GLY A 306 -6.78 8.82 -18.67
CA GLY A 306 -8.10 9.23 -18.19
C GLY A 306 -8.44 8.60 -16.84
N THR A 307 -9.72 8.66 -16.44
CA THR A 307 -10.19 8.16 -15.14
C THR A 307 -11.21 7.04 -15.22
N GLU A 308 -11.83 6.78 -16.37
CA GLU A 308 -12.95 5.82 -16.47
C GLU A 308 -12.56 4.49 -17.12
N ASN A 309 -11.50 4.45 -17.93
CA ASN A 309 -11.02 3.22 -18.55
C ASN A 309 -10.35 2.28 -17.53
N PRO A 310 -10.46 0.94 -17.71
CA PRO A 310 -9.86 -0.01 -16.79
C PRO A 310 -8.33 0.04 -16.91
N VAL A 311 -7.66 0.39 -15.81
CA VAL A 311 -6.20 0.45 -15.71
C VAL A 311 -5.68 -0.71 -14.87
N TYR A 312 -4.65 -1.41 -15.38
CA TYR A 312 -3.78 -2.26 -14.57
C TYR A 312 -2.58 -1.44 -14.12
N LEU A 313 -2.28 -1.46 -12.82
CA LEU A 313 -1.12 -0.77 -12.24
C LEU A 313 -0.02 -1.78 -11.95
N SER A 314 1.01 -1.83 -12.79
CA SER A 314 2.23 -2.60 -12.54
C SER A 314 3.31 -1.72 -11.92
N VAL A 315 4.00 -2.24 -10.91
CA VAL A 315 5.02 -1.50 -10.18
C VAL A 315 6.25 -2.37 -9.94
N ASP A 316 7.30 -2.16 -10.72
CA ASP A 316 8.64 -2.52 -10.28
C ASP A 316 9.01 -1.67 -9.07
N ILE A 317 9.65 -2.28 -8.08
CA ILE A 317 10.21 -1.55 -6.96
C ILE A 317 11.52 -0.84 -7.33
N ASP A 318 12.18 -1.24 -8.43
CA ASP A 318 13.38 -0.61 -8.98
C ASP A 318 13.12 0.74 -9.67
N VAL A 319 11.85 1.17 -9.80
CA VAL A 319 11.49 2.58 -10.08
C VAL A 319 12.14 3.54 -9.07
N LEU A 320 12.34 3.06 -7.84
CA LEU A 320 13.01 3.80 -6.77
C LEU A 320 14.54 3.72 -6.88
N ASP A 321 15.23 4.76 -6.45
CA ASP A 321 16.70 4.72 -6.36
C ASP A 321 17.17 3.60 -5.39
N PRO A 322 18.28 2.90 -5.65
CA PRO A 322 18.87 1.88 -4.77
C PRO A 322 19.20 2.34 -3.35
N ALA A 323 19.25 3.65 -3.07
CA ALA A 323 19.28 4.19 -1.71
C ALA A 323 17.99 3.93 -0.91
N PHE A 324 16.88 3.63 -1.60
CA PHE A 324 15.56 3.32 -1.05
C PHE A 324 15.08 1.90 -1.39
N ALA A 325 15.50 1.35 -2.54
CA ALA A 325 15.15 0.00 -2.98
C ALA A 325 16.38 -0.89 -3.33
N PRO A 326 17.35 -1.10 -2.42
CA PRO A 326 18.54 -1.92 -2.70
C PRO A 326 18.22 -3.40 -2.98
N GLY A 327 17.15 -3.92 -2.37
CA GLY A 327 16.63 -5.28 -2.51
C GLY A 327 15.85 -5.54 -3.79
N THR A 328 16.45 -5.35 -4.97
CA THR A 328 15.84 -5.67 -6.28
C THR A 328 16.83 -6.38 -7.22
N GLY A 329 16.30 -6.94 -8.32
CA GLY A 329 17.06 -7.63 -9.36
C GLY A 329 17.98 -6.71 -10.17
N THR A 330 17.47 -5.56 -10.61
CA THR A 330 18.11 -4.60 -11.55
C THR A 330 18.25 -3.17 -10.98
N PRO A 331 18.91 -2.99 -9.82
CA PRO A 331 18.90 -1.72 -9.07
C PRO A 331 19.67 -0.57 -9.74
N GLU A 332 18.98 0.51 -10.13
CA GLU A 332 19.58 1.61 -10.88
C GLU A 332 19.64 3.00 -10.21
N PRO A 333 20.83 3.60 -10.05
CA PRO A 333 20.99 4.97 -9.57
C PRO A 333 20.26 6.03 -10.39
N GLY A 334 19.86 7.13 -9.75
CA GLY A 334 19.08 8.20 -10.38
C GLY A 334 17.57 7.95 -10.36
N GLY A 335 17.10 7.04 -9.50
CA GLY A 335 15.68 6.76 -9.35
C GLY A 335 14.95 7.79 -8.50
N TRP A 336 13.62 7.67 -8.46
CA TRP A 336 12.81 8.52 -7.58
C TRP A 336 13.00 8.11 -6.11
N SER A 337 12.86 9.06 -5.18
CA SER A 337 12.76 8.67 -3.77
C SER A 337 11.38 8.07 -3.47
N THR A 338 11.30 7.25 -2.42
CA THR A 338 10.01 6.73 -1.93
C THR A 338 9.00 7.86 -1.66
N ARG A 339 9.49 9.06 -1.32
CA ARG A 339 8.66 10.24 -1.06
C ARG A 339 8.08 10.85 -2.35
N GLU A 340 8.84 10.92 -3.44
CA GLU A 340 8.30 11.32 -4.75
C GLU A 340 7.32 10.28 -5.28
N PHE A 341 7.68 8.99 -5.25
CA PHE A 341 6.81 7.95 -5.80
C PHE A 341 5.48 7.84 -5.04
N ILE A 342 5.50 7.86 -3.69
CA ILE A 342 4.28 7.96 -2.89
C ILE A 342 3.49 9.24 -3.22
N ARG A 343 4.15 10.36 -3.50
CA ARG A 343 3.44 11.60 -3.91
C ARG A 343 2.76 11.44 -5.27
N ILE A 344 3.35 10.70 -6.20
CA ILE A 344 2.79 10.39 -7.53
C ILE A 344 1.59 9.44 -7.38
N LEU A 345 1.75 8.28 -6.74
CA LEU A 345 0.66 7.33 -6.49
C LEU A 345 -0.57 7.99 -5.83
N ARG A 346 -0.35 8.85 -4.83
CA ARG A 346 -1.41 9.62 -4.15
C ARG A 346 -2.11 10.65 -5.03
N GLY A 347 -1.52 11.07 -6.15
CA GLY A 347 -2.15 11.91 -7.17
C GLY A 347 -2.98 11.12 -8.18
N LEU A 348 -2.76 9.82 -8.28
CA LEU A 348 -3.41 8.92 -9.24
C LEU A 348 -4.59 8.15 -8.63
N GLU A 349 -5.03 8.52 -7.42
CA GLU A 349 -6.15 7.88 -6.70
C GLU A 349 -7.51 7.96 -7.42
N GLY A 350 -7.61 8.74 -8.51
CA GLY A 350 -8.80 8.82 -9.36
C GLY A 350 -8.85 7.77 -10.50
N LEU A 351 -7.78 7.01 -10.74
CA LEU A 351 -7.75 5.97 -11.78
C LEU A 351 -8.72 4.82 -11.46
N ASN A 352 -9.40 4.29 -12.49
CA ASN A 352 -10.21 3.07 -12.39
C ASN A 352 -9.31 1.83 -12.39
N LEU A 353 -8.62 1.58 -11.27
CA LEU A 353 -7.76 0.42 -11.08
C LEU A 353 -8.60 -0.86 -11.00
N VAL A 354 -8.34 -1.81 -11.91
CA VAL A 354 -9.01 -3.14 -11.95
C VAL A 354 -8.17 -4.25 -11.35
N GLY A 355 -6.85 -4.04 -11.26
CA GLY A 355 -5.90 -4.88 -10.56
C GLY A 355 -4.56 -4.16 -10.45
N ALA A 356 -3.66 -4.70 -9.65
CA ALA A 356 -2.30 -4.20 -9.52
C ALA A 356 -1.30 -5.31 -9.16
N ASP A 357 -0.02 -5.01 -9.31
CA ASP A 357 1.09 -5.75 -8.70
C ASP A 357 2.13 -4.79 -8.08
N VAL A 358 3.01 -5.35 -7.25
CA VAL A 358 4.26 -4.72 -6.79
C VAL A 358 5.34 -5.81 -6.79
N VAL A 359 6.34 -5.68 -7.66
CA VAL A 359 7.21 -6.78 -8.10
C VAL A 359 8.70 -6.55 -7.79
N GLU A 360 9.55 -7.51 -8.17
CA GLU A 360 11.02 -7.55 -8.07
C GLU A 360 11.63 -7.30 -6.68
N VAL A 361 10.80 -7.24 -5.62
CA VAL A 361 11.25 -7.21 -4.22
C VAL A 361 12.05 -8.48 -3.92
N SER A 362 13.37 -8.36 -3.93
CA SER A 362 14.34 -9.43 -3.72
C SER A 362 15.03 -9.25 -2.37
N PRO A 363 14.57 -9.93 -1.29
CA PRO A 363 15.00 -9.65 0.08
C PRO A 363 16.47 -9.98 0.36
N ALA A 364 17.14 -10.68 -0.57
CA ALA A 364 18.55 -11.05 -0.47
C ALA A 364 19.54 -9.90 -0.75
N TYR A 365 19.06 -8.76 -1.30
CA TYR A 365 19.92 -7.61 -1.67
C TYR A 365 19.64 -6.33 -0.87
N GLN A 366 18.64 -6.33 0.03
CA GLN A 366 18.43 -5.27 1.02
C GLN A 366 19.21 -5.54 2.32
N ASN A 367 19.33 -4.55 3.19
CA ASN A 367 19.98 -4.72 4.49
C ASN A 367 18.97 -5.18 5.55
N GLY A 368 19.44 -5.38 6.79
CA GLY A 368 18.59 -5.68 7.95
C GLY A 368 17.64 -4.54 8.37
N GLY A 369 17.58 -3.43 7.63
CA GLY A 369 16.53 -2.42 7.74
C GLY A 369 15.30 -2.69 6.89
N GLU A 370 15.33 -3.73 6.02
CA GLU A 370 14.23 -4.18 5.15
C GLU A 370 13.66 -3.07 4.24
N GLU A 371 14.56 -2.23 3.71
CA GLU A 371 14.21 -0.94 3.11
C GLU A 371 13.24 -1.08 1.91
N THR A 372 13.55 -2.01 0.99
CA THR A 372 12.72 -2.28 -0.19
C THR A 372 11.37 -2.89 0.19
N ALA A 373 11.35 -3.83 1.14
CA ALA A 373 10.12 -4.48 1.57
C ALA A 373 9.17 -3.50 2.28
N LEU A 374 9.71 -2.56 3.08
CA LEU A 374 8.94 -1.46 3.68
C LEU A 374 8.40 -0.48 2.64
N ALA A 375 9.20 -0.13 1.63
CA ALA A 375 8.73 0.69 0.50
C ALA A 375 7.59 0.01 -0.25
N ALA A 376 7.74 -1.27 -0.63
CA ALA A 376 6.72 -2.05 -1.31
C ALA A 376 5.44 -2.21 -0.49
N ALA A 377 5.53 -2.52 0.81
CA ALA A 377 4.37 -2.58 1.69
C ALA A 377 3.62 -1.24 1.78
N GLN A 378 4.33 -0.12 1.77
CA GLN A 378 3.72 1.21 1.73
C GLN A 378 3.07 1.53 0.38
N VAL A 379 3.65 1.08 -0.74
CA VAL A 379 3.05 1.18 -2.09
C VAL A 379 1.72 0.41 -2.13
N VAL A 380 1.71 -0.85 -1.72
CA VAL A 380 0.49 -1.69 -1.65
C VAL A 380 -0.61 -1.00 -0.83
N TYR A 381 -0.27 -0.38 0.30
CA TYR A 381 -1.24 0.38 1.11
C TYR A 381 -1.84 1.60 0.40
N GLU A 382 -1.07 2.38 -0.37
CA GLU A 382 -1.62 3.50 -1.15
C GLU A 382 -2.45 3.02 -2.35
N ILE A 383 -2.12 1.87 -2.96
CA ILE A 383 -2.91 1.22 -4.01
C ILE A 383 -4.27 0.79 -3.47
N ILE A 384 -4.29 0.05 -2.34
CA ILE A 384 -5.54 -0.36 -1.68
C ILE A 384 -6.35 0.88 -1.24
N SER A 385 -5.69 1.90 -0.65
CA SER A 385 -6.33 3.17 -0.30
C SER A 385 -7.04 3.82 -1.50
N SER A 386 -6.42 3.76 -2.68
CA SER A 386 -6.98 4.30 -3.92
C SER A 386 -8.17 3.48 -4.42
N MET A 387 -8.06 2.15 -4.46
CA MET A 387 -9.16 1.25 -4.86
C MET A 387 -10.40 1.42 -3.97
N VAL A 388 -10.21 1.47 -2.64
CA VAL A 388 -11.31 1.67 -1.67
C VAL A 388 -11.93 3.06 -1.83
N LYS A 389 -11.11 4.11 -2.01
CA LYS A 389 -11.60 5.49 -2.17
C LYS A 389 -12.35 5.71 -3.48
N ARG A 390 -11.91 5.11 -4.60
CA ARG A 390 -12.60 5.18 -5.90
C ARG A 390 -13.99 4.53 -5.85
N GLY A 391 -14.13 3.38 -5.19
CA GLY A 391 -15.44 2.71 -5.03
C GLY A 391 -16.50 3.58 -4.31
N LEU A 392 -16.10 4.36 -3.30
CA LEU A 392 -16.98 5.35 -2.65
C LEU A 392 -17.45 6.45 -3.62
N GLN A 393 -16.59 6.87 -4.56
CA GLN A 393 -16.92 7.90 -5.54
C GLN A 393 -17.90 7.38 -6.61
N ASP A 394 -17.74 6.13 -7.07
CA ASP A 394 -18.57 5.58 -8.12
C ASP A 394 -19.99 5.23 -7.62
N GLY A 395 -20.14 4.65 -6.42
CA GLY A 395 -21.47 4.48 -5.81
C GLY A 395 -22.21 5.81 -5.59
N GLY A 396 -21.47 6.87 -5.28
CA GLY A 396 -22.01 8.24 -5.19
C GLY A 396 -22.53 8.81 -6.51
N LYS A 397 -22.09 8.29 -7.66
CA LYS A 397 -22.61 8.67 -8.99
C LYS A 397 -23.92 7.93 -9.31
N GLU A 398 -23.98 6.62 -9.04
CA GLU A 398 -25.15 5.78 -9.35
C GLU A 398 -26.38 6.13 -8.49
N GLY A 399 -26.17 6.52 -7.22
CA GLY A 399 -27.24 6.90 -6.29
C GLY A 399 -28.11 8.10 -6.71
N ASN A 400 -27.74 8.81 -7.78
CA ASN A 400 -28.53 9.92 -8.35
C ASN A 400 -29.55 9.45 -9.42
N GLY A 401 -29.56 8.16 -9.78
CA GLY A 401 -30.37 7.59 -10.87
C GLY A 401 -31.67 6.87 -10.45
N GLY A 402 -31.82 6.46 -9.18
CA GLY A 402 -33.02 5.74 -8.73
C GLY A 402 -33.10 5.51 -7.23
N ASN A 403 -34.31 5.63 -6.66
CA ASN A 403 -34.68 5.37 -5.26
C ASN A 403 -33.63 5.76 -4.20
N ALA A 404 -33.55 7.06 -3.91
CA ALA A 404 -32.67 7.69 -2.90
C ALA A 404 -33.04 7.38 -1.42
N ALA A 405 -33.44 6.13 -1.13
CA ALA A 405 -33.64 5.58 0.21
C ALA A 405 -32.44 4.70 0.62
N ALA A 406 -32.18 3.61 -0.10
CA ALA A 406 -31.15 2.61 0.26
C ALA A 406 -29.74 3.22 0.43
N GLY A 407 -29.30 4.06 -0.53
CA GLY A 407 -28.01 4.76 -0.44
C GLY A 407 -27.92 5.86 0.62
N LYS A 408 -29.04 6.24 1.26
CA LYS A 408 -29.02 7.05 2.48
C LYS A 408 -28.96 6.18 3.72
N ASP A 409 -29.72 5.09 3.77
CA ASP A 409 -29.70 4.17 4.89
C ASP A 409 -28.30 3.58 5.11
N GLU A 410 -27.60 3.14 4.06
CA GLU A 410 -26.20 2.68 4.18
C GLU A 410 -25.23 3.78 4.67
N LEU A 411 -25.42 5.02 4.22
CA LEU A 411 -24.54 6.14 4.58
C LEU A 411 -24.79 6.64 6.01
N GLU A 412 -26.06 6.67 6.46
CA GLU A 412 -26.42 6.99 7.84
C GLU A 412 -26.06 5.84 8.79
N ASP A 413 -26.21 4.57 8.39
CA ASP A 413 -25.75 3.45 9.22
C ASP A 413 -24.21 3.41 9.30
N HIS A 414 -23.49 3.85 8.26
CA HIS A 414 -22.03 4.06 8.33
C HIS A 414 -21.65 5.19 9.30
N LYS A 415 -22.34 6.34 9.29
CA LYS A 415 -22.17 7.40 10.31
C LYS A 415 -22.53 6.90 11.71
N MET A 416 -23.62 6.16 11.85
CA MET A 416 -24.04 5.59 13.12
C MET A 416 -23.06 4.53 13.62
N ASN A 417 -22.40 3.77 12.75
CA ASN A 417 -21.36 2.82 13.13
C ASN A 417 -20.05 3.52 13.50
N LEU A 418 -19.70 4.66 12.87
CA LEU A 418 -18.61 5.53 13.33
C LEU A 418 -18.92 6.17 14.71
N LEU A 419 -20.17 6.60 14.94
CA LEU A 419 -20.61 7.12 16.24
C LEU A 419 -20.61 6.02 17.33
N LYS A 420 -21.19 4.84 17.05
CA LYS A 420 -21.15 3.67 17.94
C LYS A 420 -19.70 3.21 18.20
N PHE A 421 -18.79 3.33 17.22
CA PHE A 421 -17.38 3.04 17.40
C PHE A 421 -16.71 4.03 18.35
N ASN A 422 -16.92 5.35 18.17
CA ASN A 422 -16.44 6.36 19.12
C ASN A 422 -16.99 6.09 20.54
N GLU A 423 -18.30 5.86 20.70
CA GLU A 423 -18.88 5.54 22.01
C GLU A 423 -18.36 4.22 22.63
N ARG A 424 -17.89 3.27 21.81
CA ARG A 424 -17.33 1.99 22.26
C ARG A 424 -15.85 2.10 22.59
N VAL A 425 -15.10 2.95 21.89
CA VAL A 425 -13.73 3.34 22.25
C VAL A 425 -13.74 4.18 23.54
N GLU A 426 -14.66 5.14 23.66
CA GLU A 426 -14.86 5.92 24.90
C GLU A 426 -15.18 5.01 26.09
N ARG A 427 -16.14 4.08 25.94
CA ARG A 427 -16.49 3.13 27.02
C ARG A 427 -15.39 2.15 27.40
N ASN A 428 -14.56 1.71 26.44
CA ASN A 428 -13.55 0.68 26.70
C ASN A 428 -12.15 1.24 27.04
N TYR A 429 -11.83 2.49 26.70
CA TYR A 429 -10.48 3.06 26.87
C TYR A 429 -10.40 4.38 27.65
N LEU A 430 -11.52 5.08 27.92
CA LEU A 430 -11.48 6.44 28.50
C LEU A 430 -12.06 6.57 29.92
N ASN A 431 -12.14 5.48 30.69
CA ASN A 431 -12.54 5.52 32.10
C ASN A 431 -11.56 6.23 33.06
N ASP A 432 -10.35 6.64 32.60
CA ASP A 432 -9.37 7.38 33.42
C ASP A 432 -8.85 8.70 32.81
N PHE A 433 -9.16 9.04 31.54
CA PHE A 433 -8.55 10.21 30.87
C PHE A 433 -9.52 11.00 29.96
N VAL A 434 -10.35 11.86 30.56
CA VAL A 434 -11.25 12.76 29.80
C VAL A 434 -10.47 13.93 29.19
N TYR A 435 -10.20 13.87 27.88
CA TYR A 435 -9.72 15.01 27.10
C TYR A 435 -10.91 15.87 26.63
N LYS A 436 -10.88 17.18 26.91
CA LYS A 436 -11.94 18.11 26.50
C LYS A 436 -11.48 19.04 25.39
N VAL A 437 -11.84 18.71 24.15
CA VAL A 437 -11.62 19.56 22.97
C VAL A 437 -12.65 20.69 22.95
N SER A 438 -12.28 21.87 22.46
CA SER A 438 -13.19 22.99 22.21
C SER A 438 -12.63 23.88 21.11
N PHE A 439 -13.48 24.27 20.14
CA PHE A 439 -13.08 25.05 18.97
C PHE A 439 -13.24 26.56 19.21
N ILE A 440 -12.21 27.34 18.87
CA ILE A 440 -12.26 28.81 18.78
C ILE A 440 -11.43 29.22 17.55
N GLY A 441 -12.08 29.35 16.40
CA GLY A 441 -11.42 29.69 15.13
C GLY A 441 -10.44 28.62 14.63
N ASP A 442 -9.49 29.03 13.79
CA ASP A 442 -8.59 28.15 13.02
C ASP A 442 -7.37 27.62 13.81
N ILE A 443 -7.43 27.59 15.16
CA ILE A 443 -6.31 27.21 16.03
C ILE A 443 -6.64 25.93 16.81
N PHE A 444 -5.83 24.89 16.61
CA PHE A 444 -5.87 23.66 17.41
C PHE A 444 -5.18 23.86 18.77
N LEU A 445 -5.88 23.48 19.85
CA LEU A 445 -5.35 23.39 21.21
C LEU A 445 -5.58 22.00 21.79
N VAL A 446 -4.50 21.31 22.14
CA VAL A 446 -4.53 20.01 22.83
C VAL A 446 -4.05 20.23 24.26
N MET A 447 -4.93 20.04 25.25
CA MET A 447 -4.59 20.12 26.67
C MET A 447 -4.51 18.72 27.28
N GLN A 448 -3.38 18.41 27.92
CA GLN A 448 -3.25 17.23 28.77
C GLN A 448 -3.78 17.51 30.18
N PRO A 449 -4.47 16.55 30.83
CA PRO A 449 -4.89 16.70 32.22
C PRO A 449 -3.78 16.27 33.20
N HIS A 450 -3.37 17.15 34.12
CA HIS A 450 -3.55 16.98 35.58
C HIS A 450 -2.68 17.95 36.43
N VAL A 451 -3.23 18.35 37.59
CA VAL A 451 -2.60 19.07 38.72
C VAL A 451 -1.78 20.34 38.37
N VAL A 452 -2.49 21.46 38.17
CA VAL A 452 -1.90 22.81 38.36
C VAL A 452 -1.88 23.12 39.86
N SER A 453 -0.69 23.35 40.43
CA SER A 453 -0.52 23.53 41.89
C SER A 453 -0.84 24.94 42.40
N LYS A 454 -0.74 25.95 41.53
CA LYS A 454 -1.19 27.34 41.72
C LYS A 454 -1.24 28.05 40.37
N GLU A 455 -2.32 28.77 40.12
CA GLU A 455 -2.42 29.76 39.04
C GLU A 455 -2.40 31.17 39.67
N ARG A 456 -1.74 32.13 39.02
CA ARG A 456 -1.73 33.53 39.46
C ARG A 456 -1.56 34.47 38.25
N VAL A 457 -2.32 35.56 38.25
CA VAL A 457 -2.11 36.68 37.31
C VAL A 457 -0.84 37.41 37.73
N CYS A 458 0.10 37.59 36.79
CA CYS A 458 1.40 38.19 37.09
C CYS A 458 1.59 39.58 36.47
N ALA A 459 0.92 39.88 35.36
CA ALA A 459 0.82 41.25 34.83
C ALA A 459 -0.43 41.41 33.95
N THR A 460 -0.97 42.63 33.93
CA THR A 460 -2.04 43.11 33.05
C THR A 460 -1.78 44.57 32.70
N GLY A 461 -1.92 44.96 31.44
CA GLY A 461 -1.79 46.36 31.03
C GLY A 461 -1.61 46.58 29.53
N ASN A 462 -1.89 47.80 29.07
CA ASN A 462 -1.62 48.20 27.68
C ASN A 462 -0.13 48.44 27.45
N GLY A 463 0.36 48.12 26.26
CA GLY A 463 1.78 47.98 25.97
C GLY A 463 2.61 49.27 26.07
N SER A 464 3.26 49.52 27.21
CA SER A 464 4.72 49.69 27.29
C SER A 464 5.28 49.88 28.71
N ARG A 465 6.59 49.61 28.86
CA ARG A 465 7.48 49.89 30.01
C ARG A 465 7.27 49.22 31.37
N GLU A 466 6.07 48.84 31.82
CA GLU A 466 5.95 48.24 33.17
C GLU A 466 6.50 46.80 33.29
N HIS A 467 6.44 46.01 32.21
CA HIS A 467 6.87 44.60 32.23
C HIS A 467 8.36 44.36 32.56
N SER A 468 9.22 45.38 32.55
CA SER A 468 10.68 45.19 32.70
C SER A 468 11.13 44.69 34.08
N LYS A 469 10.36 44.92 35.16
CA LYS A 469 10.79 44.60 36.54
C LYS A 469 10.37 43.23 37.06
N ALA A 470 9.40 42.57 36.42
CA ALA A 470 8.95 41.25 36.85
C ALA A 470 9.85 40.10 36.35
N PHE A 471 10.65 40.34 35.30
CA PHE A 471 11.39 39.30 34.58
C PHE A 471 12.85 39.13 35.02
N GLU A 472 13.44 40.07 35.76
CA GLU A 472 14.86 39.99 36.19
C GLU A 472 15.14 38.84 37.18
N SER A 473 14.10 38.22 37.78
CA SER A 473 14.24 37.12 38.74
C SER A 473 14.23 35.71 38.12
N TYR A 474 14.00 35.57 36.81
CA TYR A 474 13.95 34.27 36.12
C TYR A 474 15.02 34.16 35.01
N GLY A 475 15.73 33.03 34.99
CA GLY A 475 17.03 32.89 34.33
C GLY A 475 17.07 33.11 32.80
N SER A 476 18.20 33.65 32.33
CA SER A 476 18.45 33.96 30.92
C SER A 476 18.58 32.70 30.04
N GLN A 477 17.51 32.38 29.31
CA GLN A 477 17.62 32.04 27.89
C GLN A 477 16.33 32.40 27.15
N THR A 478 15.17 31.96 27.68
CA THR A 478 13.81 32.16 27.14
C THR A 478 13.45 33.63 26.88
N TYR A 479 13.99 34.53 27.70
CA TYR A 479 13.80 35.98 27.59
C TYR A 479 14.13 36.54 26.19
N ARG A 480 15.19 36.05 25.55
CA ARG A 480 15.61 36.58 24.24
C ARG A 480 14.61 36.23 23.13
N THR A 481 14.08 35.01 23.15
CA THR A 481 13.09 34.53 22.17
C THR A 481 11.74 35.23 22.34
N LEU A 482 11.27 35.41 23.58
CA LEU A 482 10.00 36.10 23.83
C LEU A 482 10.03 37.56 23.40
N VAL A 483 11.14 38.27 23.65
CA VAL A 483 11.30 39.69 23.30
C VAL A 483 11.38 39.90 21.78
N SER A 484 11.89 38.95 20.99
CA SER A 484 11.79 39.03 19.53
C SER A 484 10.35 38.87 19.04
N SER A 485 9.62 37.85 19.50
CA SER A 485 8.26 37.58 19.02
C SER A 485 7.24 38.64 19.46
N LEU A 486 7.40 39.23 20.65
CA LEU A 486 6.58 40.36 21.10
C LEU A 486 6.98 41.70 20.43
N GLY A 487 8.11 41.76 19.74
CA GLY A 487 8.56 42.96 19.01
C GLY A 487 7.75 43.28 17.76
N GLU A 488 7.05 42.28 17.20
CA GLU A 488 6.28 42.39 15.95
C GLU A 488 4.83 42.84 16.17
N LEU A 489 4.31 42.77 17.41
CA LEU A 489 3.00 43.31 17.79
C LEU A 489 3.04 44.86 17.92
N ARG A 490 3.19 45.53 16.77
CA ARG A 490 3.19 47.00 16.62
C ARG A 490 1.96 47.54 15.88
N SER A 491 0.79 47.02 16.20
CA SER A 491 -0.51 47.69 16.01
C SER A 491 -1.22 47.81 17.37
N GLY A 492 -2.00 48.88 17.55
CA GLY A 492 -2.51 49.26 18.87
C GLY A 492 -3.82 48.58 19.31
N THR A 493 -4.28 48.99 20.50
CA THR A 493 -5.61 48.77 21.10
C THR A 493 -5.97 47.39 21.70
N GLU A 494 -5.14 46.35 21.58
CA GLU A 494 -5.39 45.08 22.29
C GLU A 494 -4.88 45.09 23.75
N MET A 495 -5.69 44.60 24.70
CA MET A 495 -5.24 44.27 26.06
C MET A 495 -4.62 42.88 26.10
N VAL A 496 -3.57 42.69 26.91
CA VAL A 496 -2.92 41.39 27.09
C VAL A 496 -2.83 41.06 28.58
N GLU A 497 -3.24 39.84 28.93
CA GLU A 497 -3.08 39.24 30.26
C GLU A 497 -1.94 38.20 30.22
N LEU A 498 -1.01 38.30 31.17
CA LEU A 498 0.11 37.37 31.34
C LEU A 498 -0.07 36.53 32.61
N ARG A 499 -0.18 35.21 32.42
CA ARG A 499 -0.29 34.23 33.51
C ARG A 499 0.95 33.36 33.56
N CYS A 500 1.61 33.34 34.71
CA CYS A 500 2.71 32.41 34.96
C CYS A 500 2.16 31.14 35.60
N LEU A 501 2.46 30.00 34.99
CA LEU A 501 2.09 28.66 35.45
C LEU A 501 3.35 27.94 35.94
N GLN A 502 3.33 27.45 37.17
CA GLN A 502 4.44 26.72 37.75
C GLN A 502 4.09 25.23 37.89
N LEU A 503 4.80 24.40 37.12
CA LEU A 503 4.64 22.95 37.08
C LEU A 503 5.95 22.33 37.59
N ASN A 504 5.94 21.91 38.86
CA ASN A 504 7.10 21.45 39.59
C ASN A 504 8.28 22.45 39.53
N THR A 505 9.43 22.04 38.98
CA THR A 505 10.65 22.85 38.87
C THR A 505 10.69 23.73 37.61
N GLN A 506 9.69 23.66 36.74
CA GLN A 506 9.63 24.44 35.50
C GLN A 506 8.56 25.54 35.56
N SER A 507 8.85 26.67 34.93
CA SER A 507 8.00 27.87 34.89
C SER A 507 7.62 28.17 33.45
N PHE A 508 6.32 28.31 33.21
CA PHE A 508 5.72 28.54 31.90
C PHE A 508 4.96 29.87 31.90
N ILE A 509 4.90 30.54 30.76
CA ILE A 509 4.16 31.80 30.58
C ILE A 509 3.09 31.57 29.52
N SER A 510 1.83 31.80 29.91
CA SER A 510 0.70 31.86 28.99
C SER A 510 0.36 33.32 28.69
N VAL A 511 0.18 33.61 27.40
CA VAL A 511 -0.18 34.94 26.90
C VAL A 511 -1.63 34.87 26.40
N ARG A 512 -2.50 35.73 26.92
CA ARG A 512 -3.89 35.81 26.48
C ARG A 512 -4.22 37.22 26.00
N THR A 513 -4.48 37.36 24.71
CA THR A 513 -5.08 38.56 24.15
C THR A 513 -6.53 38.66 24.61
N ILE A 514 -6.92 39.83 25.12
CA ILE A 514 -8.28 40.17 25.50
C ILE A 514 -8.76 41.22 24.49
N ILE A 515 -9.31 40.74 23.39
CA ILE A 515 -10.12 41.53 22.45
C ILE A 515 -11.55 41.58 23.00
N GLY A 516 -12.20 42.75 22.89
CA GLY A 516 -13.58 42.99 23.35
C GLY A 516 -14.61 42.88 22.23
#